data_AF-A0A699Z2G3-F1
#
_entry.id   AF-A0A699Z2G3-F1
#
_cell.length_a   1.000
_cell.length_b   1.000
_cell.length_c   1.000
_cell.angle_alpha   90.00
_cell.angle_beta   90.00
_cell.angle_gamma   90.00
#
_symmetry.space_group_name_H-M   'P 1'
#
loop_
_entity.id
_entity.type
_entity.pdbx_description
1 polymer ?
#
loop_
_entity_poly.entity_id
_entity_poly.type
_entity_poly.pdbx_seq_one_letter_code
_entity_poly.pdbx_strand_id
1 'polypeptide(L)'
;MGAGLVVVQGACAAARAEADALRGQLGRERSLHEDLVNSLQLEVRRQQDRAEAAAQAAHAAERQLEQAVAAGREVAERSGNEAAAAAKRVLELEAELQQLRASSGVLSLFQLPTKQDVLAGLGLELWKDDRLRWKSEADMEAAPAVVRPVKARGAAAATGSAQAAAAKVLGVVPLRVWLIAGYLSLLHIAVMST
;
A
#
# COMPACT_ATOMS: atom_id res chain seq x y z
N MET A 1 6.76 68.39 81.45
CA MET A 1 5.89 68.06 80.29
C MET A 1 6.65 67.58 79.04
N GLY A 2 8.00 67.60 78.99
CA GLY A 2 8.74 67.23 77.76
C GLY A 2 8.87 65.73 77.45
N ALA A 3 8.95 64.85 78.46
CA ALA A 3 9.23 63.43 78.23
C ALA A 3 8.08 62.67 77.52
N GLY A 4 6.82 62.97 77.84
CA GLY A 4 5.66 62.34 77.20
C GLY A 4 5.50 62.71 75.73
N LEU A 5 5.85 63.95 75.35
CA LEU A 5 5.79 64.41 73.96
C LEU A 5 6.82 63.69 73.07
N VAL A 6 8.03 63.46 73.58
CA VAL A 6 9.10 62.76 72.85
C VAL A 6 8.75 61.29 72.62
N VAL A 7 8.15 60.61 73.61
CA VAL A 7 7.70 59.22 73.47
C VAL A 7 6.59 59.09 72.42
N VAL A 8 5.63 60.00 72.43
CA VAL A 8 4.53 60.02 71.44
C VAL A 8 5.07 60.33 70.03
N GLN A 9 6.00 61.27 69.89
CA GLN A 9 6.64 61.56 68.60
C GLN A 9 7.44 60.37 68.07
N GLY A 10 8.17 59.66 68.93
CA GLY A 10 8.88 58.44 68.56
C GLY A 10 7.95 57.31 68.12
N ALA A 11 6.85 57.09 68.85
CA ALA A 11 5.84 56.10 68.49
C ALA A 11 5.15 56.43 67.14
N CYS A 12 4.83 57.71 66.89
CA CYS A 12 4.28 58.14 65.61
C CYS A 12 5.29 57.98 64.46
N ALA A 13 6.58 58.22 64.69
CA ALA A 13 7.61 58.02 63.69
C ALA A 13 7.78 56.53 63.33
N ALA A 14 7.79 55.65 64.33
CA ALA A 14 7.84 54.20 64.13
C ALA A 14 6.61 53.70 63.35
N ALA A 15 5.39 54.12 63.73
CA ALA A 15 4.17 53.73 63.03
C ALA A 15 4.14 54.23 61.57
N ARG A 16 4.71 55.40 61.27
CA ARG A 16 4.85 55.89 59.89
C ARG A 16 5.83 55.05 59.08
N ALA A 17 6.99 54.71 59.67
CA ALA A 17 7.97 53.85 59.01
C ALA A 17 7.41 52.45 58.70
N GLU A 18 6.63 51.88 59.62
CA GLU A 18 5.92 50.61 59.40
C GLU A 18 4.86 50.73 58.30
N ALA A 19 4.06 51.80 58.30
CA ALA A 19 3.06 52.04 57.26
C ALA A 19 3.69 52.20 55.86
N ASP A 20 4.83 52.88 55.77
CA ASP A 20 5.56 53.06 54.50
C ASP A 20 6.23 51.75 54.05
N ALA A 21 6.74 50.94 54.98
CA ALA A 21 7.25 49.60 54.68
C ALA A 21 6.16 48.67 54.15
N LEU A 22 4.98 48.66 54.77
CA LEU A 22 3.81 47.89 54.31
C LEU A 22 3.30 48.37 52.96
N ARG A 23 3.27 49.68 52.71
CA ARG A 23 2.94 50.24 51.38
C ARG A 23 3.95 49.80 50.32
N GLY A 24 5.24 49.81 50.66
CA GLY A 24 6.29 49.32 49.77
C GLY A 24 6.17 47.82 49.46
N GLN A 25 5.81 47.01 50.45
CA GLN A 25 5.53 45.58 50.26
C GLN A 25 4.30 45.34 49.37
N LEU A 26 3.18 46.01 49.66
CA LEU A 26 1.96 45.93 48.84
C LEU A 26 2.20 46.37 47.40
N GLY A 27 3.02 47.41 47.18
CA GLY A 27 3.41 47.84 45.84
C GLY A 27 4.15 46.76 45.07
N ARG A 28 5.11 46.09 45.72
CA ARG A 28 5.87 44.98 45.12
C ARG A 28 5.00 43.76 44.84
N GLU A 29 4.10 43.39 45.76
CA GLU A 29 3.18 42.26 45.52
C GLU A 29 2.22 42.56 44.38
N ARG A 30 1.71 43.80 44.28
CA ARG A 30 0.87 44.21 43.15
C ARG A 30 1.61 44.11 41.82
N SER A 31 2.85 44.59 41.73
CA SER A 31 3.63 44.47 40.48
C SER A 31 3.89 43.01 40.12
N LEU A 32 4.22 42.16 41.09
CA LEU A 32 4.42 40.72 40.84
C LEU A 32 3.13 40.03 40.38
N HIS A 33 1.98 40.40 40.96
CA HIS A 33 0.68 39.90 40.52
C HIS A 33 0.32 40.36 39.11
N GLU A 34 0.57 41.63 38.78
CA GLU A 34 0.36 42.16 37.43
C GLU A 34 1.23 41.44 36.40
N ASP A 35 2.51 41.23 36.70
CA ASP A 35 3.44 40.48 35.85
C ASP A 35 2.98 39.03 35.63
N LEU A 36 2.54 38.35 36.70
CA LEU A 36 2.02 36.98 36.62
C LEU A 36 0.72 36.90 35.80
N VAL A 37 -0.19 37.86 35.98
CA VAL A 37 -1.43 37.92 35.20
C VAL A 37 -1.11 38.13 33.72
N ASN A 38 -0.18 39.02 33.41
CA ASN A 38 0.25 39.27 32.03
C ASN A 38 0.90 38.01 31.41
N SER A 39 1.75 37.30 32.15
CA SER A 39 2.38 36.07 31.66
C SER A 39 1.35 34.97 31.40
N LEU A 40 0.38 34.80 32.31
CA LEU A 40 -0.69 33.82 32.16
C LEU A 40 -1.61 34.16 30.97
N GLN A 41 -1.94 35.44 30.76
CA GLN A 41 -2.72 35.86 29.60
C GLN A 41 -2.00 35.56 28.29
N LEU A 42 -0.68 35.75 28.23
CA LEU A 42 0.12 35.38 27.06
C LEU A 42 0.14 33.87 26.82
N GLU A 43 0.25 33.08 27.89
CA GLU A 43 0.19 31.62 27.78
C GLU A 43 -1.19 31.11 27.33
N VAL A 44 -2.27 31.68 27.86
CA VAL A 44 -3.64 31.33 27.44
C VAL A 44 -3.82 31.62 25.95
N ARG A 45 -3.37 32.79 25.46
CA ARG A 45 -3.44 33.11 24.02
C ARG A 45 -2.66 32.11 23.17
N ARG A 46 -1.43 31.77 23.57
CA ARG A 46 -0.63 30.75 22.85
C ARG A 46 -1.30 29.38 22.84
N GLN A 47 -1.99 29.00 23.91
CA GLN A 47 -2.71 27.73 23.94
C GLN A 47 -3.98 27.78 23.09
N GLN A 48 -4.68 28.92 23.04
CA GLN A 48 -5.80 29.14 22.13
C GLN A 48 -5.36 29.03 20.67
N ASP A 49 -4.28 29.71 20.28
CA ASP A 49 -3.73 29.64 18.92
C ASP A 49 -3.38 28.19 18.53
N ARG A 50 -2.79 27.42 19.45
CA ARG A 50 -2.47 26.00 19.24
C ARG A 50 -3.71 25.13 19.12
N ALA A 51 -4.72 25.36 19.96
CA ALA A 51 -5.97 24.62 19.91
C ALA A 51 -6.71 24.89 18.59
N GLU A 52 -6.73 26.13 18.12
CA GLU A 52 -7.31 26.52 16.83
C GLU A 52 -6.57 25.86 15.67
N ALA A 53 -5.23 25.88 15.67
CA ALA A 53 -4.43 25.19 14.67
C ALA A 53 -4.68 23.66 14.66
N ALA A 54 -4.78 23.05 15.84
CA ALA A 54 -5.10 21.63 15.98
C ALA A 54 -6.51 21.29 15.46
N ALA A 55 -7.50 22.14 15.75
CA ALA A 55 -8.87 21.97 15.24
C ALA A 55 -8.91 22.09 13.70
N GLN A 56 -8.20 23.06 13.12
CA GLN A 56 -8.09 23.19 11.66
C GLN A 56 -7.43 21.98 11.02
N ALA A 57 -6.37 21.44 11.62
CA ALA A 57 -5.70 20.24 11.15
C ALA A 57 -6.62 19.01 11.23
N ALA A 58 -7.39 18.87 12.31
CA ALA A 58 -8.37 17.79 12.46
C ALA A 58 -9.44 17.84 11.37
N HIS A 59 -10.01 19.02 11.11
CA HIS A 59 -11.00 19.18 10.03
C HIS A 59 -10.42 18.92 8.63
N ALA A 60 -9.15 19.27 8.39
CA ALA A 60 -8.49 18.94 7.13
C ALA A 60 -8.31 17.42 6.99
N ALA A 61 -7.91 16.74 8.07
CA ALA A 61 -7.77 15.29 8.10
C ALA A 61 -9.11 14.56 7.90
N GLU A 62 -10.20 15.05 8.50
CA GLU A 62 -11.56 14.51 8.29
C GLU A 62 -11.95 14.55 6.81
N ARG A 63 -11.75 15.70 6.13
CA ARG A 63 -12.03 15.80 4.70
C ARG A 63 -11.18 14.85 3.85
N GLN A 64 -9.91 14.68 4.20
CA GLN A 64 -9.04 13.72 3.51
C GLN A 64 -9.52 12.28 3.72
N LEU A 65 -9.99 11.95 4.92
CA LEU A 65 -10.57 10.64 5.20
C LEU A 65 -11.85 10.40 4.38
N GLU A 66 -12.75 11.38 4.31
CA GLU A 66 -13.96 11.30 3.49
C GLU A 66 -13.64 11.09 2.01
N GLN A 67 -12.65 11.82 1.48
CA GLN A 67 -12.18 11.65 0.10
C GLN A 67 -11.57 10.27 -0.13
N ALA A 68 -10.75 9.78 0.80
CA ALA A 68 -10.15 8.45 0.71
C ALA A 68 -11.20 7.34 0.76
N VAL A 69 -12.23 7.49 1.59
CA VAL A 69 -13.36 6.55 1.67
C VAL A 69 -14.17 6.55 0.37
N ALA A 70 -14.48 7.73 -0.18
CA ALA A 70 -15.18 7.84 -1.46
C ALA A 70 -14.39 7.19 -2.61
N ALA A 71 -13.09 7.49 -2.71
CA ALA A 71 -12.20 6.87 -3.69
C ALA A 71 -12.11 5.35 -3.50
N GLY A 72 -12.02 4.87 -2.26
CA GLY A 72 -12.01 3.45 -1.94
C GLY A 72 -13.29 2.73 -2.38
N ARG A 73 -14.46 3.37 -2.23
CA ARG A 73 -15.73 2.83 -2.72
C ARG A 73 -15.75 2.73 -4.24
N GLU A 74 -15.33 3.76 -4.95
CA GLU A 74 -15.26 3.71 -6.42
C GLU A 74 -14.33 2.59 -6.92
N VAL A 75 -13.17 2.40 -6.27
CA VAL A 75 -12.24 1.32 -6.62
C VAL A 75 -12.84 -0.06 -6.32
N ALA A 76 -13.58 -0.20 -5.21
CA ALA A 76 -14.29 -1.43 -4.88
C ALA A 76 -15.40 -1.73 -5.89
N GLU A 77 -16.16 -0.73 -6.33
CA GLU A 77 -17.18 -0.90 -7.36
C GLU A 77 -16.57 -1.26 -8.72
N ARG A 78 -15.48 -0.60 -9.13
CA ARG A 78 -14.77 -0.93 -10.38
C ARG A 78 -14.23 -2.36 -10.35
N SER A 79 -13.55 -2.74 -9.28
CA SER A 79 -13.00 -4.10 -9.14
C SER A 79 -14.11 -5.16 -9.06
N GLY A 80 -15.24 -4.86 -8.40
CA GLY A 80 -16.42 -5.71 -8.40
C GLY A 80 -17.02 -5.90 -9.81
N ASN A 81 -17.12 -4.82 -10.59
CA ASN A 81 -17.61 -4.88 -11.97
C ASN A 81 -16.66 -5.66 -12.89
N GLU A 82 -15.35 -5.47 -12.75
CA GLU A 82 -14.33 -6.23 -13.48
C GLU A 82 -14.36 -7.72 -13.11
N ALA A 83 -14.50 -8.05 -11.82
CA ALA A 83 -14.65 -9.43 -11.36
C ALA A 83 -15.92 -10.09 -11.91
N ALA A 84 -17.05 -9.36 -11.91
CA ALA A 84 -18.29 -9.84 -12.50
C ALA A 84 -18.18 -10.05 -14.03
N ALA A 85 -17.50 -9.16 -14.73
CA ALA A 85 -17.24 -9.30 -16.16
C ALA A 85 -16.32 -10.50 -16.47
N ALA A 86 -15.29 -10.71 -15.66
CA ALA A 86 -14.41 -11.87 -15.76
C ALA A 86 -15.16 -13.18 -15.50
N ALA A 87 -16.03 -13.22 -14.48
CA ALA A 87 -16.87 -14.38 -14.20
C ALA A 87 -17.81 -14.73 -15.36
N LYS A 88 -18.42 -13.72 -16.00
CA LYS A 88 -19.24 -13.93 -17.21
C LYS A 88 -18.43 -14.51 -18.36
N ARG A 89 -17.22 -13.99 -18.62
CA ARG A 89 -16.32 -14.54 -19.65
C ARG A 89 -15.90 -15.98 -19.37
N VAL A 90 -15.68 -16.35 -18.10
CA VAL A 90 -15.39 -17.74 -17.74
C VAL A 90 -16.57 -18.64 -18.09
N LEU A 91 -17.81 -18.24 -17.76
CA LEU A 91 -19.01 -19.00 -18.11
C LEU A 91 -19.20 -19.10 -19.63
N GLU A 92 -18.95 -18.04 -20.38
CA GLU A 92 -18.98 -18.06 -21.85
C GLU A 92 -17.95 -19.04 -22.43
N LEU A 93 -16.71 -19.00 -21.95
CA LEU A 93 -15.64 -19.92 -22.37
C LEU A 93 -15.95 -21.38 -21.99
N GLU A 94 -16.55 -21.61 -20.83
CA GLU A 94 -17.02 -22.95 -20.43
C GLU A 94 -18.12 -23.46 -21.36
N ALA A 95 -19.07 -22.60 -21.74
CA ALA A 95 -20.11 -22.94 -22.70
C ALA A 95 -19.52 -23.23 -24.10
N GLU A 96 -18.56 -22.42 -24.57
CA GLU A 96 -17.84 -22.67 -25.83
C GLU A 96 -17.07 -24.00 -25.78
N LEU A 97 -16.40 -24.32 -24.67
CA LEU A 97 -15.73 -25.61 -24.47
C LEU A 97 -16.70 -26.79 -24.48
N GLN A 98 -17.86 -26.64 -23.83
CA GLN A 98 -18.91 -27.68 -23.85
C GLN A 98 -19.49 -27.84 -25.26
N GLN A 99 -19.70 -26.76 -26.00
CA GLN A 99 -20.17 -26.78 -27.37
C GLN A 99 -19.14 -27.41 -28.32
N LEU A 100 -17.85 -27.11 -28.13
CA LEU A 100 -16.75 -27.79 -28.83
C LEU A 100 -16.73 -29.27 -28.49
N ARG A 101 -16.90 -29.66 -27.23
CA ARG A 101 -16.97 -31.07 -26.82
C ARG A 101 -18.16 -31.81 -27.42
N ALA A 102 -19.31 -31.14 -27.55
CA ALA A 102 -20.53 -31.70 -28.12
C ALA A 102 -20.51 -31.76 -29.66
N SER A 103 -19.87 -30.80 -30.32
CA SER A 103 -19.73 -30.75 -31.79
C SER A 103 -18.54 -31.55 -32.31
N SER A 104 -17.54 -31.81 -31.46
CA SER A 104 -16.31 -32.52 -31.81
C SER A 104 -16.40 -33.99 -31.45
N GLY A 105 -16.94 -34.78 -32.38
CA GLY A 105 -16.48 -36.16 -32.59
C GLY A 105 -15.00 -36.26 -33.01
N VAL A 106 -14.28 -35.13 -33.02
CA VAL A 106 -12.90 -34.90 -33.47
C VAL A 106 -11.91 -34.86 -32.29
N LEU A 107 -12.35 -35.08 -31.03
CA LEU A 107 -11.43 -35.31 -29.91
C LEU A 107 -10.58 -36.59 -30.03
N SER A 108 -10.83 -37.44 -31.04
CA SER A 108 -9.93 -38.52 -31.44
C SER A 108 -8.76 -38.05 -32.33
N LEU A 109 -8.80 -36.83 -32.88
CA LEU A 109 -7.78 -36.26 -33.77
C LEU A 109 -6.81 -35.29 -33.06
N PHE A 110 -7.20 -34.75 -31.90
CA PHE A 110 -6.26 -34.10 -30.99
C PHE A 110 -5.66 -35.17 -30.08
N GLN A 111 -4.57 -35.80 -30.52
CA GLN A 111 -3.72 -36.56 -29.62
C GLN A 111 -3.27 -35.62 -28.50
N LEU A 112 -3.84 -35.79 -27.31
CA LEU A 112 -3.37 -35.13 -26.10
C LEU A 112 -1.87 -35.42 -25.99
N PRO A 113 -1.00 -34.39 -25.88
CA PRO A 113 0.42 -34.60 -25.71
C PRO A 113 0.62 -35.57 -24.56
N THR A 114 1.34 -36.66 -24.83
CA THR A 114 1.61 -37.62 -23.78
C THR A 114 2.50 -36.96 -22.73
N LYS A 115 2.49 -37.47 -21.50
CA LYS A 115 3.40 -37.00 -20.43
C LYS A 115 4.84 -36.91 -20.91
N GLN A 116 5.25 -37.80 -21.83
CA GLN A 116 6.58 -37.85 -22.42
C GLN A 116 6.85 -36.69 -23.39
N ASP A 117 5.86 -36.26 -24.18
CA ASP A 117 5.99 -35.14 -25.12
C ASP A 117 6.16 -33.80 -24.38
N VAL A 118 5.44 -33.64 -23.27
CA VAL A 118 5.54 -32.45 -22.40
C VAL A 118 6.89 -32.41 -21.69
N LEU A 119 7.36 -33.55 -21.19
CA LEU A 119 8.68 -33.65 -20.56
C LEU A 119 9.80 -33.39 -21.56
N ALA A 120 9.73 -33.96 -22.76
CA ALA A 120 10.68 -33.71 -23.83
C ALA A 120 10.70 -32.24 -24.26
N GLY A 121 9.53 -31.58 -24.37
CA GLY A 121 9.43 -30.15 -24.70
C GLY A 121 10.00 -29.22 -23.62
N LEU A 122 10.03 -29.66 -22.36
CA LEU A 122 10.64 -28.93 -21.24
C LEU A 122 12.12 -29.29 -21.01
N GLY A 123 12.68 -30.22 -21.80
CA GLY A 123 14.04 -30.74 -21.59
C GLY A 123 14.18 -31.56 -20.30
N LEU A 124 13.08 -32.14 -19.82
CA LEU A 124 13.02 -32.94 -18.61
C LEU A 124 12.88 -34.43 -18.96
N GLU A 125 13.43 -35.30 -18.13
CA GLU A 125 13.21 -36.74 -18.19
C GLU A 125 12.69 -37.26 -16.86
N LEU A 126 11.81 -38.25 -16.93
CA LEU A 126 11.38 -39.03 -15.78
C LEU A 126 12.43 -40.12 -15.54
N TRP A 127 13.11 -40.09 -14.39
CA TRP A 127 14.06 -41.13 -14.00
C TRP A 127 13.32 -42.33 -13.36
N LYS A 128 14.00 -43.46 -13.20
CA LYS A 128 13.44 -44.74 -12.72
C LYS A 128 12.70 -44.66 -11.37
N ASP A 129 12.92 -43.62 -10.58
CA ASP A 129 12.31 -43.38 -9.26
C ASP A 129 11.23 -42.27 -9.29
N ASP A 130 10.58 -42.03 -10.44
CA ASP A 130 9.58 -40.96 -10.66
C ASP A 130 10.08 -39.52 -10.44
N ARG A 131 11.39 -39.33 -10.29
CA ARG A 131 12.00 -38.00 -10.13
C ARG A 131 12.25 -37.34 -11.49
N LEU A 132 11.91 -36.06 -11.58
CA LEU A 132 12.17 -35.22 -12.76
C LEU A 132 13.61 -34.70 -12.73
N ARG A 133 14.36 -34.95 -13.81
CA ARG A 133 15.70 -34.39 -14.00
C ARG A 133 15.77 -33.57 -15.29
N TRP A 134 16.59 -32.54 -15.31
CA TRP A 134 16.96 -31.83 -16.54
C TRP A 134 17.85 -32.74 -17.39
N LYS A 135 17.58 -32.84 -18.70
CA LYS A 135 18.49 -33.48 -19.65
C LYS A 135 19.80 -32.72 -19.65
N SER A 136 20.90 -33.39 -19.30
CA SER A 136 22.26 -32.85 -19.41
C SER A 136 22.60 -32.59 -20.88
N GLU A 137 23.36 -31.52 -21.12
CA GLU A 137 23.78 -31.07 -22.47
C GLU A 137 24.58 -32.15 -23.25
N ALA A 138 25.21 -33.10 -22.53
CA ALA A 138 25.90 -34.25 -23.12
C ALA A 138 24.96 -35.32 -23.73
N ASP A 139 23.71 -35.41 -23.28
CA ASP A 139 22.72 -36.39 -23.79
C ASP A 139 21.88 -35.83 -24.95
N MET A 140 21.94 -34.52 -25.16
CA MET A 140 21.28 -33.80 -26.27
C MET A 140 21.93 -34.10 -27.63
N GLU A 141 23.21 -34.50 -27.66
CA GLU A 141 23.97 -34.71 -28.90
C GLU A 141 23.72 -36.09 -29.54
N ALA A 142 23.03 -37.00 -28.85
CA ALA A 142 22.87 -38.41 -29.27
C ALA A 142 21.45 -38.82 -29.71
N ALA A 143 20.57 -37.88 -30.06
CA ALA A 143 19.25 -38.21 -30.62
C ALA A 143 19.07 -37.60 -32.03
N PRO A 144 18.58 -38.39 -33.01
CA PRO A 144 18.61 -38.02 -34.43
C PRO A 144 17.67 -36.86 -34.73
N ALA A 145 18.07 -36.06 -35.72
CA ALA A 145 17.41 -34.86 -36.20
C ALA A 145 15.89 -35.05 -36.41
N VAL A 146 15.09 -34.50 -35.49
CA VAL A 146 13.65 -34.33 -35.71
C VAL A 146 13.45 -33.13 -36.63
N VAL A 147 12.80 -33.41 -37.75
CA VAL A 147 12.48 -32.50 -38.87
C VAL A 147 11.82 -31.22 -38.37
N ARG A 148 12.49 -30.08 -38.60
CA ARG A 148 11.91 -28.74 -38.42
C ARG A 148 11.07 -28.36 -39.65
N PRO A 149 9.79 -27.98 -39.53
CA PRO A 149 9.11 -27.31 -40.62
C PRO A 149 9.63 -25.87 -40.79
N VAL A 150 9.70 -25.46 -42.05
CA VAL A 150 10.49 -24.36 -42.61
C VAL A 150 9.95 -22.96 -42.24
N LYS A 151 10.91 -22.04 -42.14
CA LYS A 151 10.81 -20.58 -41.92
C LYS A 151 10.00 -19.89 -43.04
N ALA A 152 8.98 -19.11 -42.68
CA ALA A 152 8.46 -18.03 -43.55
C ALA A 152 8.89 -16.68 -42.97
N ARG A 153 9.73 -15.95 -43.71
CA ARG A 153 10.21 -14.60 -43.41
C ARG A 153 9.64 -13.64 -44.46
N GLY A 154 8.94 -12.59 -44.02
CA GLY A 154 8.61 -11.38 -44.79
C GLY A 154 8.13 -10.31 -43.80
N ALA A 155 8.98 -9.36 -43.39
CA ALA A 155 9.15 -8.01 -43.96
C ALA A 155 7.97 -7.06 -43.62
N ALA A 156 8.14 -6.22 -42.59
CA ALA A 156 8.20 -4.74 -42.65
C ALA A 156 6.91 -4.15 -42.01
N ALA A 157 6.81 -3.01 -41.34
CA ALA A 157 7.68 -1.85 -41.12
C ALA A 157 7.28 -1.14 -39.79
N ALA A 158 8.06 -0.13 -39.44
CA ALA A 158 8.02 0.69 -38.23
C ALA A 158 6.70 1.44 -37.94
N THR A 159 6.49 1.76 -36.66
CA THR A 159 6.05 3.09 -36.21
C THR A 159 6.23 3.20 -34.68
N GLY A 160 7.03 4.16 -34.24
CA GLY A 160 7.16 4.49 -32.83
C GLY A 160 6.03 5.38 -32.36
N SER A 161 5.57 5.19 -31.12
CA SER A 161 5.07 6.27 -30.28
C SER A 161 4.93 5.78 -28.82
N ALA A 162 5.47 6.59 -27.91
CA ALA A 162 5.07 6.85 -26.53
C ALA A 162 4.81 5.71 -25.50
N GLN A 163 4.78 4.43 -25.86
CA GLN A 163 4.60 3.31 -24.92
C GLN A 163 5.92 2.85 -24.26
N ALA A 164 7.00 3.62 -24.38
CA ALA A 164 8.34 3.20 -23.95
C ALA A 164 8.71 3.61 -22.50
N ALA A 165 7.85 4.36 -21.80
CA ALA A 165 8.17 4.89 -20.47
C ALA A 165 7.39 4.24 -19.31
N ALA A 166 6.17 3.70 -19.55
CA ALA A 166 5.35 3.09 -18.49
C ALA A 166 5.58 1.57 -18.31
N ALA A 167 6.15 0.90 -19.30
CA ALA A 167 6.39 -0.56 -19.27
C ALA A 167 7.63 -1.00 -18.47
N LYS A 168 8.35 -0.07 -17.83
CA LYS A 168 9.64 -0.35 -17.17
C LYS A 168 9.53 -0.82 -15.71
N VAL A 169 8.34 -0.88 -15.10
CA VAL A 169 8.18 -1.27 -13.68
C VAL A 169 7.35 -2.54 -13.47
N LEU A 170 6.60 -3.00 -14.47
CA LEU A 170 6.07 -4.37 -14.49
C LEU A 170 7.04 -5.23 -15.28
N GLY A 171 8.07 -5.70 -14.60
CA GLY A 171 9.08 -6.60 -15.15
C GLY A 171 8.41 -7.71 -15.95
N VAL A 172 8.90 -7.94 -17.17
CA VAL A 172 8.45 -9.00 -18.06
C VAL A 172 8.62 -10.33 -17.32
N VAL A 173 7.56 -10.77 -16.65
CA VAL A 173 7.52 -12.08 -15.99
C VAL A 173 7.57 -13.10 -17.12
N PRO A 174 8.64 -13.91 -17.22
CA PRO A 174 8.82 -14.79 -18.36
C PRO A 174 7.62 -15.73 -18.46
N LEU A 175 7.13 -15.98 -19.69
CA LEU A 175 5.97 -16.83 -19.97
C LEU A 175 5.98 -18.17 -19.19
N ARG A 176 7.19 -18.67 -18.92
CA ARG A 176 7.46 -19.85 -18.09
C ARG A 176 6.89 -19.74 -16.67
N VAL A 177 7.02 -18.59 -16.02
CA VAL A 177 6.49 -18.36 -14.65
C VAL A 177 4.96 -18.29 -14.66
N TRP A 178 4.37 -17.70 -15.70
CA TRP A 178 2.92 -17.71 -15.89
C TRP A 178 2.37 -19.12 -16.14
N LEU A 179 3.07 -19.93 -16.94
CA LEU A 179 2.72 -21.32 -17.18
C LEU A 179 2.86 -22.19 -15.91
N ILE A 180 3.90 -21.94 -15.09
CA ILE A 180 4.08 -22.63 -13.81
C ILE A 180 2.97 -22.25 -12.83
N ALA A 181 2.60 -20.97 -12.75
CA ALA A 181 1.51 -20.51 -11.88
C ALA A 181 0.16 -21.09 -12.31
N GLY A 182 -0.14 -21.08 -13.62
CA GLY A 182 -1.35 -21.70 -14.18
C GLY A 182 -1.39 -23.23 -14.00
N TYR A 183 -0.23 -23.89 -14.02
CA TYR A 183 -0.15 -25.33 -13.78
C TYR A 183 -0.35 -25.69 -12.30
N LEU A 184 0.22 -24.91 -11.37
CA LEU A 184 0.03 -25.09 -9.93
C LEU A 184 -1.43 -24.90 -9.51
N SER A 185 -2.15 -23.95 -10.12
CA SER A 185 -3.57 -23.76 -9.85
C SER A 185 -4.42 -24.92 -10.38
N LEU A 186 -4.15 -25.41 -11.59
CA LEU A 186 -4.83 -26.59 -12.15
C LEU A 186 -4.56 -27.85 -11.33
N LEU A 187 -3.32 -28.03 -10.85
CA LEU A 187 -2.94 -29.16 -9.99
C LEU A 187 -3.65 -29.09 -8.63
N HIS A 188 -3.81 -27.89 -8.06
CA HIS A 188 -4.52 -27.69 -6.79
C HIS A 188 -6.01 -28.04 -6.90
N ILE A 189 -6.65 -27.67 -8.01
CA ILE A 189 -8.04 -28.02 -8.30
C ILE A 189 -8.19 -29.54 -8.47
N ALA A 190 -7.26 -30.18 -9.19
CA ALA A 190 -7.30 -31.62 -9.40
C ALA A 190 -7.12 -32.42 -8.10
N VAL A 191 -6.25 -31.96 -7.18
CA VAL A 191 -6.00 -32.61 -5.88
C VAL A 191 -7.14 -32.38 -4.87
N MET A 192 -7.85 -31.26 -4.93
CA MET A 192 -9.05 -31.04 -4.09
C MET A 192 -10.32 -31.72 -4.63
N SER A 193 -10.32 -32.17 -5.88
CA SER A 193 -11.46 -32.86 -6.51
C SER A 193 -11.49 -34.39 -6.29
N THR A 194 -10.55 -34.94 -5.51
CA THR A 194 -10.53 -36.32 -5.01
C THR A 194 -10.81 -36.36 -3.52
#